data_AF-A0A2K6FRM1-F1
#
_entry.id   AF-A0A2K6FRM1-F1
#
_cell.length_a   1.000
_cell.length_b   1.000
_cell.length_c   1.000
_cell.angle_alpha   90.00
_cell.angle_beta   90.00
_cell.angle_gamma   90.00
#
_symmetry.space_group_name_H-M   'P 1'
#
loop_
_entity.id
_entity.type
_entity.pdbx_description
1 polymer ?
#
loop_
_entity_poly.entity_id
_entity_poly.type
_entity_poly.pdbx_seq_one_letter_code
_entity_poly.pdbx_strand_id
1 'polypeptide(L)'
;MGEPGFLVTGDRVGGRSWCLRRMGMNAEWLLLEDGREVTVGRGFGVTYQLVSKICPLMISRNHCVLKQNPEGQWTIMDNQSLNGVWLNRERLEPLKVYSIHKGDHIQLGVPLENKENAEYEYEVTEEDWERIYPCLSPNGDRMMEKNKGLRTKRKFSVDELEGSGAEGPSTLKSKISKVFYKPGQLVKSHGRGEVASQPSEYLDPKLTSLEPNEKTTESGSPKVIELHHKKQKASNSSASQSSLEIFKVTMSRMLKLKTQMQEKQVAVLNVKKQTQKENSKEIVKMEQELQDLQSQLCAEQAQQQARVEQLEKTFREEEQHLQDLEKEEGEEDLKQQLAQALQEHRALMEELNRSKKDFEAIIQAKNKELERTKEEKEKVQAQKEEVLSHMNDVLENELQCIICSEYFIEAVTLNCAHSFCSYCINEWMKRKTECPICRKDIKSKTRSLVLDNCINKMVDNLSSEVKERRTVLIRERKAKRLS
;
A
#
# COMPACT_ATOMS: atom_id res chain seq x y z
N MET A 1 7.60 35.55 57.56
CA MET A 1 7.18 34.17 57.91
C MET A 1 6.55 33.56 56.67
N GLY A 2 7.03 32.42 56.20
CA GLY A 2 6.53 31.77 54.99
C GLY A 2 6.31 30.28 55.21
N GLU A 3 5.24 29.76 54.62
CA GLU A 3 4.87 28.35 54.56
C GLU A 3 4.07 28.11 53.26
N PRO A 4 3.97 26.87 52.76
CA PRO A 4 5.02 25.87 52.70
C PRO A 4 5.31 25.47 51.24
N GLY A 5 6.53 24.99 50.96
CA GLY A 5 6.89 24.56 49.62
C GLY A 5 6.16 23.30 49.19
N PHE A 6 5.66 23.26 47.95
CA PHE A 6 5.39 21.99 47.29
C PHE A 6 6.71 21.22 47.12
N LEU A 7 6.69 19.93 47.42
CA LEU A 7 7.82 19.03 47.19
C LEU A 7 8.01 18.78 45.69
N VAL A 8 8.69 19.72 45.03
CA VAL A 8 9.49 19.40 43.86
C VAL A 8 10.57 18.43 44.33
N THR A 9 10.54 17.19 43.85
CA THR A 9 11.58 16.19 44.09
C THR A 9 12.85 16.62 43.37
N GLY A 10 13.65 17.44 44.03
CA GLY A 10 14.94 17.90 43.54
C GLY A 10 15.99 16.79 43.62
N ASP A 11 16.00 15.90 42.64
CA ASP A 11 17.19 15.19 42.16
C ASP A 11 16.92 14.42 40.85
N ARG A 12 17.21 15.04 39.71
CA ARG A 12 17.48 14.37 38.40
C ARG A 12 18.51 15.13 37.55
N VAL A 13 19.42 15.89 38.16
CA VAL A 13 20.62 16.41 37.47
C VAL A 13 21.74 15.39 37.67
N GLY A 14 21.91 14.49 36.70
CA GLY A 14 22.83 13.33 36.79
C GLY A 14 22.14 11.96 36.82
N GLY A 15 20.81 11.91 36.71
CA GLY A 15 20.08 10.65 36.53
C GLY A 15 20.27 10.09 35.12
N ARG A 16 20.63 8.79 35.02
CA ARG A 16 20.42 8.03 33.78
C ARG A 16 18.94 7.78 33.56
N SER A 17 18.56 7.51 32.31
CA SER A 17 17.21 7.08 31.97
C SER A 17 17.23 6.14 30.78
N TRP A 18 16.28 5.21 30.75
CA TRP A 18 16.07 4.33 29.61
C TRP A 18 15.41 5.11 28.48
N CYS A 19 15.82 4.83 27.25
CA CYS A 19 15.22 5.42 26.06
C CYS A 19 15.34 4.50 24.83
N LEU A 20 14.48 4.76 23.87
CA LEU A 20 14.55 4.19 22.53
C LEU A 20 15.28 5.19 21.64
N ARG A 21 16.56 4.93 21.39
CA ARG A 21 17.42 5.72 20.49
C ARG A 21 17.03 5.42 19.05
N ARG A 22 16.66 6.43 18.25
CA ARG A 22 16.27 6.23 16.86
C ARG A 22 17.50 5.87 16.02
N MET A 23 17.44 4.74 15.33
CA MET A 23 18.54 4.30 14.47
C MET A 23 18.71 5.26 13.28
N GLY A 24 19.96 5.63 13.01
CA GLY A 24 20.32 6.59 11.95
C GLY A 24 19.92 8.05 12.21
N MET A 25 19.34 8.42 13.37
CA MET A 25 18.90 9.80 13.66
C MET A 25 19.22 10.23 15.09
N ASN A 26 19.91 11.37 15.24
CA ASN A 26 20.11 12.06 16.52
C ASN A 26 18.89 12.93 16.89
N ALA A 27 17.69 12.40 16.68
CA ALA A 27 16.39 13.04 16.92
C ALA A 27 15.27 11.98 16.96
N GLU A 28 14.08 12.37 17.44
CA GLU A 28 12.91 11.50 17.60
C GLU A 28 13.14 10.30 18.56
N TRP A 29 14.02 10.46 19.55
CA TRP A 29 14.24 9.46 20.61
C TRP A 29 13.05 9.43 21.58
N LEU A 30 12.69 8.25 22.10
CA LEU A 30 11.53 8.08 22.98
C LEU A 30 12.00 7.79 24.42
N LEU A 31 11.69 8.66 25.38
CA LEU A 31 12.01 8.46 26.80
C LEU A 31 11.12 7.37 27.40
N LEU A 32 11.73 6.46 28.15
CA LEU A 32 11.05 5.47 28.98
C LEU A 32 11.09 5.94 30.44
N GLU A 33 10.05 6.67 30.85
CA GLU A 33 9.92 7.24 32.19
C GLU A 33 9.57 6.16 33.23
N ASP A 34 10.36 6.07 34.31
CA ASP A 34 10.18 5.06 35.36
C ASP A 34 8.76 5.11 35.96
N GLY A 35 8.17 3.93 36.17
CA GLY A 35 6.81 3.77 36.72
C GLY A 35 5.68 4.22 35.78
N ARG A 36 5.97 4.63 34.54
CA ARG A 36 4.96 5.05 33.55
C ARG A 36 4.84 4.06 32.39
N GLU A 37 3.65 4.05 31.80
CA GLU A 37 3.36 3.27 30.59
C GLU A 37 3.59 4.15 29.36
N VAL A 38 4.48 3.71 28.47
CA VAL A 38 4.83 4.44 27.24
C VAL A 38 4.14 3.77 26.07
N THR A 39 3.17 4.48 25.49
CA THR A 39 2.42 4.01 24.33
C THR A 39 2.91 4.70 23.07
N VAL A 40 3.06 3.94 21.98
CA VAL A 40 3.61 4.43 20.70
C VAL A 40 2.66 4.05 19.57
N GLY A 41 2.41 4.98 18.65
CA GLY A 41 1.53 4.77 17.51
C GLY A 41 1.26 6.07 16.75
N ARG A 42 0.34 6.07 15.77
CA ARG A 42 -0.05 7.29 15.03
C ARG A 42 -1.31 7.99 15.54
N GLY A 43 -1.95 7.46 16.58
CA GLY A 43 -3.16 8.04 17.19
C GLY A 43 -2.88 9.30 17.99
N PHE A 44 -3.93 9.99 18.44
CA PHE A 44 -3.82 11.18 19.30
C PHE A 44 -3.83 10.85 20.80
N GLY A 45 -4.09 9.59 21.17
CA GLY A 45 -4.14 9.11 22.57
C GLY A 45 -2.97 8.18 22.90
N VAL A 46 -1.76 8.52 22.45
CA VAL A 46 -0.51 7.79 22.75
C VAL A 46 0.55 8.74 23.27
N THR A 47 1.48 8.24 24.08
CA THR A 47 2.60 9.01 24.66
C THR A 47 3.47 9.65 23.57
N TYR A 48 3.79 8.87 22.53
CA TYR A 48 4.54 9.31 21.35
C TYR A 48 3.77 9.06 20.05
N GLN A 49 3.39 10.15 19.38
CA GLN A 49 2.73 10.10 18.09
C GLN A 49 3.77 10.03 16.95
N LEU A 50 3.86 8.90 16.27
CA LEU A 50 4.69 8.71 15.08
C LEU A 50 3.89 9.06 13.82
N VAL A 51 4.39 10.02 13.04
CA VAL A 51 3.75 10.49 11.79
C VAL A 51 4.74 10.42 10.64
N SER A 52 4.69 9.32 9.89
CA SER A 52 5.49 9.16 8.67
C SER A 52 5.04 10.14 7.59
N LYS A 53 6.01 10.69 6.85
CA LYS A 53 5.78 11.47 5.62
C LYS A 53 5.73 10.59 4.37
N ILE A 54 6.19 9.34 4.46
CA ILE A 54 6.37 8.41 3.34
C ILE A 54 5.23 7.39 3.29
N CYS A 55 4.92 6.75 4.41
CA CYS A 55 3.82 5.80 4.56
C CYS A 55 3.05 6.05 5.87
N PRO A 56 2.12 7.05 5.91
CA PRO A 56 1.35 7.42 7.11
C PRO A 56 0.49 6.29 7.71
N LEU A 57 0.32 5.16 7.00
CA LEU A 57 -0.47 4.00 7.42
C LEU A 57 0.37 2.81 7.90
N MET A 58 1.71 2.87 7.79
CA MET A 58 2.62 1.79 8.26
C MET A 58 2.49 1.56 9.77
N ILE A 59 2.29 2.63 10.54
CA ILE A 59 2.15 2.57 12.00
C ILE A 59 0.66 2.48 12.39
N SER A 60 0.35 1.62 13.36
CA SER A 60 -1.01 1.46 13.89
C SER A 60 -1.38 2.60 14.86
N ARG A 61 -2.68 2.86 15.08
CA ARG A 61 -3.15 3.99 15.92
C ARG A 61 -2.55 3.92 17.33
N ASN A 62 -2.62 2.74 17.92
CA ASN A 62 -1.77 2.27 19.00
C ASN A 62 -1.01 1.10 18.36
N HIS A 63 0.32 1.08 18.47
CA HIS A 63 1.17 0.10 17.77
C HIS A 63 1.85 -0.81 18.78
N CYS A 64 2.55 -0.25 19.76
CA CYS A 64 3.12 -0.99 20.87
C CYS A 64 2.95 -0.25 22.20
N VAL A 65 3.16 -1.00 23.28
CA VAL A 65 3.19 -0.49 24.66
C VAL A 65 4.51 -0.96 25.29
N LEU A 66 5.20 -0.04 25.97
CA LEU A 66 6.36 -0.33 26.78
C LEU A 66 6.07 0.00 28.24
N LYS A 67 6.47 -0.89 29.15
CA LYS A 67 6.16 -0.77 30.58
C LYS A 67 7.15 -1.56 31.43
N GLN A 68 7.44 -1.09 32.64
CA GLN A 68 8.13 -1.91 33.65
C GLN A 68 7.18 -2.98 34.19
N ASN A 69 7.67 -4.21 34.33
CA ASN A 69 6.97 -5.28 35.02
C ASN A 69 7.02 -5.05 36.57
N PRO A 70 6.35 -5.87 37.39
CA PRO A 70 6.39 -5.73 38.86
C PRO A 70 7.78 -5.88 39.50
N GLU A 71 8.77 -6.37 38.75
CA GLU A 71 10.16 -6.58 39.18
C GLU A 71 11.07 -5.39 38.78
N GLY A 72 10.53 -4.42 38.02
CA GLY A 72 11.24 -3.25 37.51
C GLY A 72 11.87 -3.42 36.12
N GLN A 73 11.82 -4.62 35.53
CA GLN A 73 12.36 -4.89 34.19
C GLN A 73 11.49 -4.24 33.12
N TRP A 74 12.09 -3.53 32.16
CA TRP A 74 11.38 -3.00 31.00
C TRP A 74 10.90 -4.12 30.08
N THR A 75 9.66 -3.99 29.61
CA THR A 75 9.01 -4.92 28.68
C THR A 75 8.37 -4.17 27.52
N ILE A 76 8.19 -4.86 26.38
CA ILE A 76 7.42 -4.42 25.22
C ILE A 76 6.28 -5.42 24.92
N MET A 77 5.18 -4.90 24.39
CA MET A 77 4.04 -5.68 23.90
C MET A 77 3.53 -5.10 22.57
N ASP A 78 3.30 -5.97 21.58
CA ASP A 78 2.58 -5.62 20.35
C ASP A 78 1.08 -5.43 20.63
N ASN A 79 0.54 -4.24 20.36
CA ASN A 79 -0.86 -3.91 20.63
C ASN A 79 -1.75 -4.21 19.41
N GLN A 80 -1.66 -5.45 18.92
CA GLN A 80 -2.32 -5.92 17.69
C GLN A 80 -2.02 -5.05 16.47
N SER A 81 -0.74 -4.67 16.27
CA SER A 81 -0.36 -3.82 15.14
C SER A 81 -0.48 -4.55 13.80
N LEU A 82 -1.06 -3.86 12.81
CA LEU A 82 -1.34 -4.43 11.48
C LEU A 82 -0.08 -4.98 10.79
N ASN A 83 1.04 -4.26 10.90
CA ASN A 83 2.31 -4.58 10.25
C ASN A 83 3.34 -5.23 11.21
N GLY A 84 2.95 -5.51 12.46
CA GLY A 84 3.79 -6.15 13.47
C GLY A 84 4.80 -5.24 14.17
N VAL A 85 5.31 -5.77 15.28
CA VAL A 85 6.50 -5.30 16.00
C VAL A 85 7.55 -6.42 15.91
N TRP A 86 8.82 -6.04 15.78
CA TRP A 86 9.93 -6.98 15.78
C TRP A 86 10.95 -6.58 16.85
N LEU A 87 11.52 -7.58 17.53
CA LEU A 87 12.57 -7.44 18.53
C LEU A 87 13.74 -8.31 18.09
N ASN A 88 14.92 -7.72 17.92
CA ASN A 88 16.13 -8.42 17.45
C ASN A 88 15.91 -9.23 16.14
N ARG A 89 15.05 -8.73 15.25
CA ARG A 89 14.56 -9.33 13.98
C ARG A 89 13.53 -10.46 14.13
N GLU A 90 13.17 -10.89 15.33
CA GLU A 90 12.08 -11.84 15.57
C GLU A 90 10.72 -11.12 15.69
N ARG A 91 9.63 -11.74 15.22
CA ARG A 91 8.29 -11.13 15.30
C ARG A 91 7.70 -11.31 16.69
N LEU A 92 7.18 -10.25 17.28
CA LEU A 92 6.39 -10.37 18.50
C LEU A 92 5.00 -10.95 18.19
N GLU A 93 4.51 -11.82 19.07
CA GLU A 93 3.11 -12.27 19.07
C GLU A 93 2.21 -11.15 19.64
N PRO A 94 1.06 -10.84 19.01
CA PRO A 94 0.14 -9.82 19.52
C PRO A 94 -0.31 -10.08 20.96
N LEU A 95 -0.30 -9.03 21.78
CA LEU A 95 -0.62 -9.04 23.22
C LEU A 95 0.28 -9.91 24.12
N LYS A 96 1.38 -10.45 23.60
CA LYS A 96 2.40 -11.14 24.40
C LYS A 96 3.46 -10.14 24.88
N VAL A 97 3.91 -10.32 26.12
CA VAL A 97 4.87 -9.43 26.80
C VAL A 97 6.27 -10.01 26.69
N TYR A 98 7.23 -9.20 26.27
CA TYR A 98 8.63 -9.58 26.08
C TYR A 98 9.54 -8.62 26.87
N SER A 99 10.48 -9.15 27.66
CA SER A 99 11.48 -8.33 28.36
C SER A 99 12.51 -7.78 27.39
N ILE A 100 12.85 -6.49 27.55
CA ILE A 100 13.86 -5.80 26.73
C ILE A 100 15.06 -5.38 27.57
N HIS A 101 16.23 -5.37 26.96
CA HIS A 101 17.55 -5.16 27.58
C HIS A 101 18.36 -4.15 26.77
N LYS A 102 19.45 -3.64 27.36
CA LYS A 102 20.32 -2.65 26.71
C LYS A 102 21.05 -3.27 25.51
N GLY A 103 20.85 -2.69 24.32
CA GLY A 103 21.34 -3.19 23.04
C GLY A 103 20.28 -3.90 22.18
N ASP A 104 19.08 -4.15 22.71
CA ASP A 104 17.98 -4.74 21.92
C ASP A 104 17.50 -3.78 20.81
N HIS A 105 17.14 -4.33 19.66
CA HIS A 105 16.69 -3.59 18.48
C HIS A 105 15.18 -3.78 18.27
N ILE A 106 14.41 -2.69 18.31
CA ILE A 106 12.94 -2.68 18.13
C ILE A 106 12.60 -2.06 16.78
N GLN A 107 11.87 -2.79 15.95
CA GLN A 107 11.36 -2.35 14.64
C GLN A 107 9.83 -2.24 14.67
N LEU A 108 9.28 -1.11 14.24
CA LEU A 108 7.84 -0.88 14.17
C LEU A 108 7.35 -0.91 12.72
N GLY A 109 6.56 -1.92 12.36
CA GLY A 109 6.16 -2.20 10.98
C GLY A 109 7.25 -2.94 10.19
N VAL A 110 7.21 -2.81 8.87
CA VAL A 110 8.11 -3.52 7.93
C VAL A 110 8.85 -2.56 7.00
N PRO A 111 9.98 -2.96 6.40
CA PRO A 111 10.61 -2.21 5.30
C PRO A 111 9.64 -2.00 4.12
N LEU A 112 9.88 -0.95 3.35
CA LEU A 112 9.21 -0.70 2.07
C LEU A 112 10.01 -1.39 0.96
N GLU A 113 9.38 -1.77 -0.16
CA GLU A 113 9.99 -2.55 -1.26
C GLU A 113 11.34 -2.02 -1.79
N ASN A 114 11.57 -0.71 -1.66
CA ASN A 114 12.81 -0.03 -2.09
C ASN A 114 13.71 0.39 -0.90
N LYS A 115 13.64 -0.30 0.24
CA LYS A 115 14.48 -0.07 1.44
C LYS A 115 14.83 -1.36 2.16
N GLU A 116 16.08 -1.46 2.62
CA GLU A 116 16.59 -2.58 3.42
C GLU A 116 16.03 -2.59 4.85
N ASN A 117 15.80 -1.40 5.41
CA ASN A 117 15.39 -1.15 6.80
C ASN A 117 14.00 -0.49 6.87
N ALA A 118 13.31 -0.65 8.00
CA ALA A 118 12.05 0.04 8.26
C ALA A 118 12.26 1.52 8.60
N GLU A 119 11.22 2.35 8.49
CA GLU A 119 11.30 3.77 8.83
C GLU A 119 11.51 4.03 10.33
N TYR A 120 11.05 3.09 11.17
CA TYR A 120 11.01 3.20 12.63
C TYR A 120 11.75 2.05 13.29
N GLU A 121 13.07 2.16 13.32
CA GLU A 121 13.97 1.27 14.06
C GLU A 121 14.59 2.00 15.25
N TYR A 122 14.63 1.33 16.40
CA TYR A 122 15.14 1.88 17.64
C TYR A 122 16.08 0.90 18.34
N GLU A 123 17.08 1.44 19.03
CA GLU A 123 17.94 0.72 19.94
C GLU A 123 17.52 1.03 21.39
N VAL A 124 17.31 -0.01 22.20
CA VAL A 124 17.04 0.12 23.62
C VAL A 124 18.35 0.48 24.33
N THR A 125 18.44 1.68 24.88
CA THR A 125 19.63 2.14 25.59
C THR A 125 19.31 2.80 26.92
N GLU A 126 20.34 2.96 27.73
CA GLU A 126 20.33 3.74 28.97
C GLU A 126 21.43 4.78 28.82
N GLU A 127 21.07 6.06 28.77
CA GLU A 127 22.01 7.18 28.64
C GLU A 127 21.69 8.27 29.67
N ASP A 128 22.62 9.21 29.84
CA ASP A 128 22.48 10.31 30.78
C ASP A 128 21.48 11.36 30.25
N TRP A 129 20.67 11.96 31.11
CA TRP A 129 19.59 12.89 30.73
C TRP A 129 20.03 14.00 29.76
N GLU A 130 21.25 14.53 29.93
CA GLU A 130 21.84 15.60 29.11
C GLU A 130 22.03 15.21 27.64
N ARG A 131 22.21 13.91 27.34
CA ARG A 131 22.29 13.39 25.97
C ARG A 131 20.93 13.12 25.35
N ILE A 132 19.99 12.67 26.19
CA ILE A 132 18.64 12.29 25.77
C ILE A 132 17.83 13.54 25.44
N TYR A 133 17.80 14.54 26.33
CA TYR A 133 16.94 15.72 26.24
C TYR A 133 17.01 16.48 24.89
N PRO A 134 18.19 16.72 24.27
CA PRO A 134 18.27 17.37 22.96
C PRO A 134 17.65 16.56 21.81
N CYS A 135 17.58 15.24 21.94
CA CYS A 135 17.17 14.31 20.89
C CYS A 135 15.70 13.85 21.01
N LEU A 136 14.97 14.24 22.07
CA LEU A 136 13.64 13.72 22.37
C LEU A 136 12.57 14.08 21.33
N SER A 137 11.72 13.09 21.04
CA SER A 137 10.44 13.28 20.38
C SER A 137 9.48 14.10 21.27
N PRO A 138 8.68 15.04 20.73
CA PRO A 138 7.74 15.81 21.54
C PRO A 138 6.57 14.95 22.03
N ASN A 139 6.50 14.71 23.35
CA ASN A 139 5.37 14.02 24.01
C ASN A 139 4.02 14.64 23.63
N GLY A 140 3.00 13.80 23.40
CA GLY A 140 1.68 14.22 22.92
C GLY A 140 1.02 15.36 23.72
N ASP A 141 1.13 15.35 25.04
CA ASP A 141 0.55 16.39 25.92
C ASP A 141 1.07 17.80 25.62
N ARG A 142 2.35 17.95 25.21
CA ARG A 142 2.93 19.26 24.85
C ARG A 142 2.38 19.83 23.54
N MET A 143 1.65 19.02 22.76
CA MET A 143 1.01 19.45 21.50
C MET A 143 -0.33 20.16 21.74
N MET A 144 -0.97 19.96 22.90
CA MET A 144 -2.19 20.68 23.30
C MET A 144 -1.95 22.18 23.52
N GLU A 145 -0.85 22.57 24.17
CA GLU A 145 -0.59 23.97 24.50
C GLU A 145 -0.18 24.83 23.30
N LYS A 146 0.68 24.28 22.42
CA LYS A 146 1.30 25.06 21.32
C LYS A 146 0.34 25.42 20.19
N ASN A 147 -0.79 24.72 20.05
CA ASN A 147 -1.75 24.95 18.95
C ASN A 147 -2.80 26.06 19.21
N LYS A 148 -2.63 26.89 20.25
CA LYS A 148 -3.43 28.12 20.42
C LYS A 148 -3.00 29.29 19.49
N GLY A 149 -1.89 29.16 18.76
CA GLY A 149 -1.18 30.27 18.13
C GLY A 149 -1.25 30.43 16.60
N LEU A 150 -2.27 29.91 15.88
CA LEU A 150 -2.35 30.09 14.41
C LEU A 150 -3.78 30.15 13.81
N ARG A 151 -4.69 30.92 14.43
CA ARG A 151 -5.99 31.28 13.80
C ARG A 151 -5.80 32.44 12.82
N THR A 152 -5.71 32.14 11.53
CA THR A 152 -5.65 33.14 10.44
C THR A 152 -6.92 33.99 10.42
N LYS A 153 -6.81 35.27 10.82
CA LYS A 153 -7.92 36.22 10.77
C LYS A 153 -8.33 36.49 9.31
N ARG A 154 -9.57 36.21 8.94
CA ARG A 154 -10.29 36.99 7.93
C ARG A 154 -11.26 37.92 8.65
N LYS A 155 -11.36 39.18 8.21
CA LYS A 155 -12.31 40.14 8.79
C LYS A 155 -13.73 39.67 8.47
N PHE A 156 -14.57 39.61 9.49
CA PHE A 156 -15.99 39.94 9.32
C PHE A 156 -16.15 41.44 9.59
N SER A 157 -16.93 42.12 8.77
CA SER A 157 -17.53 43.41 9.12
C SER A 157 -18.71 43.16 10.08
N VAL A 158 -19.01 44.15 10.91
CA VAL A 158 -20.23 44.23 11.71
C VAL A 158 -21.30 44.98 10.87
N ASP A 159 -22.50 45.12 11.43
CA ASP A 159 -23.69 45.81 10.89
C ASP A 159 -24.56 44.92 9.95
N GLU A 160 -25.89 44.83 10.11
CA GLU A 160 -26.73 45.05 11.30
C GLU A 160 -28.11 44.38 11.11
N LEU A 161 -28.87 44.25 12.21
CA LEU A 161 -30.34 44.15 12.27
C LEU A 161 -31.09 42.87 11.78
N GLU A 162 -32.32 42.79 12.29
CA GLU A 162 -33.35 41.75 12.36
C GLU A 162 -33.87 41.18 11.02
N GLY A 163 -34.61 40.06 11.10
CA GLY A 163 -35.51 39.63 10.01
C GLY A 163 -36.09 38.21 10.17
N SER A 164 -37.41 38.11 10.38
CA SER A 164 -38.17 36.85 10.23
C SER A 164 -38.87 36.82 8.87
N GLY A 165 -38.98 35.64 8.24
CA GLY A 165 -39.63 35.49 6.94
C GLY A 165 -39.55 34.06 6.40
N ALA A 166 -40.51 33.68 5.55
CA ALA A 166 -40.65 32.34 4.99
C ALA A 166 -40.75 32.35 3.45
N GLU A 167 -41.10 31.19 2.88
CA GLU A 167 -41.43 30.94 1.47
C GLU A 167 -40.24 30.76 0.48
N GLY A 168 -40.49 29.92 -0.54
CA GLY A 168 -39.62 29.69 -1.72
C GLY A 168 -40.40 30.04 -3.00
N PRO A 169 -40.26 29.32 -4.15
CA PRO A 169 -39.37 28.19 -4.45
C PRO A 169 -38.71 28.24 -5.85
N SER A 170 -37.94 27.18 -6.22
CA SER A 170 -37.59 26.80 -7.61
C SER A 170 -36.57 27.72 -8.33
N THR A 171 -35.70 27.32 -9.27
CA THR A 171 -35.78 26.33 -10.37
C THR A 171 -34.38 25.90 -10.89
N LEU A 172 -34.23 24.63 -11.34
CA LEU A 172 -33.45 24.17 -12.55
C LEU A 172 -31.93 24.50 -12.68
N LYS A 173 -31.05 23.73 -13.36
CA LYS A 173 -31.05 22.34 -13.89
C LYS A 173 -29.58 21.88 -14.07
N SER A 174 -29.34 20.57 -14.14
CA SER A 174 -28.03 19.97 -14.41
C SER A 174 -27.82 19.62 -15.90
N LYS A 175 -26.55 19.48 -16.35
CA LYS A 175 -26.11 18.36 -17.21
C LYS A 175 -24.59 18.23 -17.40
N ILE A 176 -24.20 17.02 -17.78
CA ILE A 176 -22.85 16.54 -18.15
C ILE A 176 -22.82 16.34 -19.68
N SER A 177 -21.65 16.44 -20.32
CA SER A 177 -21.43 15.99 -21.71
C SER A 177 -20.16 15.11 -21.82
N LYS A 178 -20.10 14.25 -22.86
CA LYS A 178 -19.12 13.16 -22.99
C LYS A 178 -18.62 13.03 -24.43
N VAL A 179 -17.36 12.59 -24.56
CA VAL A 179 -16.54 12.30 -25.75
C VAL A 179 -17.28 11.57 -26.91
N PHE A 180 -16.98 11.86 -28.19
CA PHE A 180 -16.43 10.89 -29.19
C PHE A 180 -16.16 11.43 -30.63
N TYR A 181 -15.23 10.74 -31.30
CA TYR A 181 -14.56 10.91 -32.62
C TYR A 181 -15.44 11.01 -33.88
N LYS A 182 -14.85 11.57 -34.99
CA LYS A 182 -14.81 10.98 -36.36
C LYS A 182 -13.89 11.80 -37.34
N PRO A 183 -13.71 11.47 -38.64
CA PRO A 183 -12.70 10.54 -39.19
C PRO A 183 -11.75 11.22 -40.24
N GLY A 184 -11.00 10.46 -41.07
CA GLY A 184 -10.11 11.02 -42.12
C GLY A 184 -10.05 10.20 -43.41
N GLN A 185 -9.35 10.70 -44.45
CA GLN A 185 -9.04 9.97 -45.69
C GLN A 185 -7.77 10.49 -46.41
N LEU A 186 -7.50 10.02 -47.65
CA LEU A 186 -6.21 9.88 -48.34
C LEU A 186 -6.16 10.70 -49.67
N VAL A 187 -4.97 11.11 -50.16
CA VAL A 187 -4.48 11.09 -51.59
C VAL A 187 -3.14 11.88 -51.74
N LYS A 188 -2.50 11.85 -52.93
CA LYS A 188 -1.05 12.03 -53.21
C LYS A 188 -0.68 13.31 -54.01
N SER A 189 0.63 13.64 -54.01
CA SER A 189 1.54 13.77 -55.20
C SER A 189 2.23 15.12 -55.52
N HIS A 190 3.52 15.01 -55.94
CA HIS A 190 4.44 15.97 -56.61
C HIS A 190 4.74 17.36 -55.94
N GLY A 191 5.92 17.98 -56.09
CA GLY A 191 7.22 17.54 -56.64
C GLY A 191 8.10 18.69 -57.21
N ARG A 192 9.45 18.58 -57.09
CA ARG A 192 10.53 19.50 -57.59
C ARG A 192 10.71 20.83 -56.81
N GLY A 193 11.92 21.34 -56.51
CA GLY A 193 13.27 20.75 -56.65
C GLY A 193 14.45 21.69 -56.25
N GLU A 194 15.63 21.10 -56.07
CA GLU A 194 17.02 21.63 -56.23
C GLU A 194 17.54 22.73 -55.25
N VAL A 195 18.58 22.50 -54.41
CA VAL A 195 20.04 22.20 -54.62
C VAL A 195 20.87 23.50 -54.78
N ALA A 196 22.07 23.70 -54.19
CA ALA A 196 23.08 22.79 -53.59
C ALA A 196 23.35 23.10 -52.07
N SER A 197 24.51 22.93 -51.40
CA SER A 197 25.93 22.65 -51.76
C SER A 197 26.75 21.96 -50.62
N GLN A 198 28.04 21.68 -50.87
CA GLN A 198 29.08 21.07 -50.01
C GLN A 198 30.49 21.45 -50.57
N PRO A 199 31.70 21.10 -50.02
CA PRO A 199 32.25 19.77 -49.63
C PRO A 199 32.91 19.73 -48.20
N SER A 200 33.25 18.60 -47.54
CA SER A 200 34.20 17.45 -47.77
C SER A 200 35.69 17.75 -47.42
N GLU A 201 36.58 16.82 -47.00
CA GLU A 201 36.55 15.34 -46.86
C GLU A 201 37.27 14.90 -45.51
N TYR A 202 38.20 13.94 -45.24
CA TYR A 202 39.01 12.94 -45.99
C TYR A 202 39.61 11.78 -45.11
N LEU A 203 39.08 10.55 -45.22
CA LEU A 203 39.69 9.19 -45.11
C LEU A 203 40.45 8.60 -43.85
N ASP A 204 40.57 7.26 -43.92
CA ASP A 204 41.21 6.22 -43.05
C ASP A 204 41.65 5.04 -44.03
N PRO A 205 42.01 3.75 -43.72
CA PRO A 205 42.36 3.00 -42.47
C PRO A 205 43.67 2.14 -42.56
N LYS A 206 44.03 1.36 -41.49
CA LYS A 206 44.67 0.01 -41.62
C LYS A 206 44.83 -0.85 -40.34
N LEU A 207 45.34 -2.08 -40.48
CA LEU A 207 45.25 -3.24 -39.54
C LEU A 207 46.56 -4.08 -39.45
N THR A 208 46.59 -5.15 -38.64
CA THR A 208 47.64 -6.23 -38.46
C THR A 208 48.94 -5.84 -37.72
N SER A 209 49.70 -6.71 -37.01
CA SER A 209 49.68 -8.19 -36.80
C SER A 209 50.48 -8.66 -35.54
N LEU A 210 50.11 -9.80 -34.92
CA LEU A 210 50.91 -11.00 -34.48
C LEU A 210 52.31 -10.83 -33.76
N GLU A 211 52.88 -11.68 -32.87
CA GLU A 211 52.59 -13.09 -32.44
C GLU A 211 53.18 -13.48 -31.00
N PRO A 212 53.58 -14.72 -30.57
CA PRO A 212 53.10 -15.30 -29.29
C PRO A 212 54.16 -15.86 -28.29
N ASN A 213 53.74 -16.57 -27.21
CA ASN A 213 54.46 -17.71 -26.62
C ASN A 213 53.56 -18.67 -25.77
N GLU A 214 54.10 -19.83 -25.36
CA GLU A 214 53.43 -20.97 -24.66
C GLU A 214 53.40 -20.84 -23.09
N LYS A 215 52.96 -21.77 -22.20
CA LYS A 215 52.65 -23.23 -22.24
C LYS A 215 51.93 -23.72 -20.94
N THR A 216 51.06 -24.76 -20.99
CA THR A 216 50.67 -25.73 -19.89
C THR A 216 49.95 -25.21 -18.60
N THR A 217 49.05 -25.92 -17.86
CA THR A 217 48.39 -27.26 -17.93
C THR A 217 47.02 -27.29 -17.18
N GLU A 218 46.18 -28.31 -17.47
CA GLU A 218 45.31 -29.11 -16.53
C GLU A 218 43.87 -28.74 -16.05
N SER A 219 42.93 -29.63 -16.43
CA SER A 219 41.75 -30.13 -15.68
C SER A 219 40.44 -29.31 -15.56
N GLY A 220 39.30 -30.03 -15.41
CA GLY A 220 38.09 -29.51 -14.74
C GLY A 220 36.79 -29.27 -15.55
N SER A 221 36.17 -30.30 -16.15
CA SER A 221 34.73 -30.29 -16.49
C SER A 221 33.86 -30.37 -15.20
N PRO A 222 32.55 -30.00 -15.16
CA PRO A 222 31.57 -30.08 -16.26
C PRO A 222 30.81 -28.77 -16.58
N LYS A 223 30.06 -28.82 -17.68
CA LYS A 223 29.33 -27.69 -18.27
C LYS A 223 27.82 -27.87 -18.07
N VAL A 224 27.13 -26.87 -17.51
CA VAL A 224 25.66 -26.85 -17.47
C VAL A 224 25.12 -26.63 -18.89
N ILE A 225 24.01 -27.30 -19.22
CA ILE A 225 23.39 -27.25 -20.56
C ILE A 225 22.42 -26.06 -20.61
N GLU A 226 22.75 -25.06 -21.44
CA GLU A 226 21.88 -23.92 -21.72
C GLU A 226 21.09 -24.17 -23.02
N LEU A 227 19.75 -24.13 -22.95
CA LEU A 227 18.89 -24.45 -24.10
C LEU A 227 18.78 -23.28 -25.09
N HIS A 228 19.33 -23.47 -26.29
CA HIS A 228 19.03 -22.64 -27.45
C HIS A 228 18.14 -23.39 -28.46
N HIS A 229 16.81 -23.27 -28.28
CA HIS A 229 15.82 -23.68 -29.29
C HIS A 229 15.91 -22.80 -30.55
N LYS A 230 16.86 -23.11 -31.44
CA LYS A 230 17.00 -22.44 -32.73
C LYS A 230 15.95 -22.94 -33.71
N LYS A 231 14.76 -22.32 -33.66
CA LYS A 231 13.58 -22.58 -34.51
C LYS A 231 13.88 -22.33 -35.99
N GLN A 232 14.55 -23.26 -36.66
CA GLN A 232 14.95 -23.12 -38.05
C GLN A 232 13.77 -23.44 -38.97
N LYS A 233 13.48 -22.49 -39.87
CA LYS A 233 12.17 -22.31 -40.49
C LYS A 233 12.20 -22.73 -41.97
N ALA A 234 11.44 -23.77 -42.30
CA ALA A 234 10.89 -24.09 -43.63
C ALA A 234 11.80 -23.81 -44.85
N SER A 235 12.69 -24.76 -45.16
CA SER A 235 13.49 -24.77 -46.40
C SER A 235 12.92 -25.63 -47.54
N ASN A 236 12.26 -26.74 -47.22
CA ASN A 236 12.09 -27.85 -48.19
C ASN A 236 10.99 -27.60 -49.26
N SER A 237 10.08 -26.65 -49.03
CA SER A 237 8.94 -26.37 -49.91
C SER A 237 9.33 -25.84 -51.31
N SER A 238 10.50 -25.20 -51.45
CA SER A 238 11.00 -24.73 -52.75
C SER A 238 11.64 -25.83 -53.59
N ALA A 239 12.19 -26.87 -52.96
CA ALA A 239 12.85 -27.98 -53.65
C ALA A 239 11.84 -28.88 -54.39
N SER A 240 10.72 -29.21 -53.74
CA SER A 240 9.67 -30.06 -54.32
C SER A 240 8.98 -29.42 -55.53
N GLN A 241 8.76 -28.10 -55.51
CA GLN A 241 8.25 -27.36 -56.68
C GLN A 241 9.22 -27.43 -57.88
N SER A 242 10.53 -27.28 -57.63
CA SER A 242 11.56 -27.40 -58.68
C SER A 242 11.58 -28.80 -59.30
N SER A 243 11.59 -29.85 -58.47
CA SER A 243 11.56 -31.25 -58.92
C SER A 243 10.33 -31.61 -59.76
N LEU A 244 9.15 -31.06 -59.41
CA LEU A 244 7.92 -31.30 -60.16
C LEU A 244 7.92 -30.65 -61.55
N GLU A 245 8.47 -29.44 -61.70
CA GLU A 245 8.64 -28.82 -63.02
C GLU A 245 9.68 -29.56 -63.87
N ILE A 246 10.79 -30.01 -63.28
CA ILE A 246 11.77 -30.86 -63.97
C ILE A 246 11.09 -32.15 -64.48
N PHE A 247 10.25 -32.80 -63.66
CA PHE A 247 9.49 -33.98 -64.06
C PHE A 247 8.54 -33.70 -65.25
N LYS A 248 7.77 -32.61 -65.20
CA LYS A 248 6.88 -32.18 -66.30
C LYS A 248 7.64 -31.94 -67.60
N VAL A 249 8.80 -31.28 -67.53
CA VAL A 249 9.65 -30.99 -68.69
C VAL A 249 10.23 -32.27 -69.29
N THR A 250 10.76 -33.19 -68.47
CA THR A 250 11.27 -34.49 -68.95
C THR A 250 10.17 -35.34 -69.59
N MET A 251 8.99 -35.46 -68.96
CA MET A 251 7.87 -36.18 -69.56
C MET A 251 7.41 -35.58 -70.89
N SER A 252 7.39 -34.25 -70.99
CA SER A 252 7.06 -33.53 -72.24
C SER A 252 8.09 -33.75 -73.35
N ARG A 253 9.36 -34.01 -73.00
CA ARG A 253 10.44 -34.36 -73.92
C ARG A 253 10.32 -35.81 -74.41
N MET A 254 10.13 -36.76 -73.49
CA MET A 254 9.94 -38.18 -73.78
C MET A 254 8.74 -38.42 -74.72
N LEU A 255 7.62 -37.71 -74.50
CA LEU A 255 6.46 -37.78 -75.39
C LEU A 255 6.79 -37.34 -76.82
N LYS A 256 7.50 -36.22 -77.00
CA LYS A 256 7.93 -35.72 -78.31
C LYS A 256 8.87 -36.69 -79.02
N LEU A 257 9.86 -37.24 -78.31
CA LEU A 257 10.78 -38.25 -78.84
C LEU A 257 10.03 -39.51 -79.29
N LYS A 258 9.05 -39.98 -78.50
CA LYS A 258 8.22 -41.14 -78.84
C LYS A 258 7.37 -40.90 -80.09
N THR A 259 6.78 -39.72 -80.25
CA THR A 259 6.04 -39.34 -81.47
C THR A 259 6.98 -39.28 -82.69
N GLN A 260 8.12 -38.60 -82.58
CA GLN A 260 9.11 -38.51 -83.67
C GLN A 260 9.65 -39.88 -84.11
N MET A 261 9.87 -40.79 -83.15
CA MET A 261 10.24 -42.18 -83.42
C MET A 261 9.15 -42.90 -84.24
N GLN A 262 7.87 -42.77 -83.86
CA GLN A 262 6.75 -43.37 -84.59
C GLN A 262 6.60 -42.79 -86.00
N GLU A 263 6.72 -41.47 -86.16
CA GLU A 263 6.70 -40.79 -87.46
C GLU A 263 7.83 -41.28 -88.38
N LYS A 264 9.06 -41.34 -87.87
CA LYS A 264 10.24 -41.89 -88.58
C LYS A 264 10.06 -43.37 -88.94
N GLN A 265 9.48 -44.18 -88.05
CA GLN A 265 9.25 -45.61 -88.28
C GLN A 265 8.21 -45.83 -89.40
N VAL A 266 7.15 -45.03 -89.45
CA VAL A 266 6.18 -45.02 -90.56
C VAL A 266 6.81 -44.53 -91.86
N ALA A 267 7.66 -43.49 -91.81
CA ALA A 267 8.38 -43.00 -92.99
C ALA A 267 9.30 -44.07 -93.60
N VAL A 268 10.10 -44.77 -92.78
CA VAL A 268 10.96 -45.88 -93.26
C VAL A 268 10.12 -47.02 -93.86
N LEU A 269 9.01 -47.39 -93.24
CA LEU A 269 8.09 -48.40 -93.78
C LEU A 269 7.47 -48.00 -95.14
N ASN A 270 7.22 -46.70 -95.37
CA ASN A 270 6.69 -46.21 -96.64
C ASN A 270 7.78 -46.14 -97.73
N VAL A 271 9.00 -45.68 -97.40
CA VAL A 271 10.13 -45.67 -98.35
C VAL A 271 10.49 -47.10 -98.78
N LYS A 272 10.53 -48.06 -97.84
CA LYS A 272 10.72 -49.49 -98.15
C LYS A 272 9.64 -50.06 -99.07
N LYS A 273 8.40 -49.55 -99.04
CA LYS A 273 7.33 -49.96 -99.97
C LYS A 273 7.47 -49.34 -101.38
N GLN A 274 8.10 -48.18 -101.51
CA GLN A 274 8.28 -47.51 -102.81
C GLN A 274 9.54 -47.95 -103.57
N THR A 275 10.50 -48.63 -102.92
CA THR A 275 11.82 -48.93 -103.54
C THR A 275 12.14 -50.43 -103.51
N GLN A 276 11.94 -51.14 -104.64
CA GLN A 276 12.28 -52.57 -104.81
C GLN A 276 13.80 -52.86 -104.95
N LYS A 277 14.66 -52.08 -104.30
CA LYS A 277 16.11 -52.34 -104.18
C LYS A 277 16.56 -52.05 -102.75
N GLU A 278 16.96 -53.10 -102.04
CA GLU A 278 17.24 -53.07 -100.60
C GLU A 278 18.45 -52.21 -100.21
N ASN A 279 19.36 -51.93 -101.15
CA ASN A 279 20.61 -51.20 -100.90
C ASN A 279 20.53 -49.70 -101.27
N SER A 280 19.58 -48.95 -100.70
CA SER A 280 19.66 -47.49 -100.65
C SER A 280 20.42 -47.04 -99.40
N LYS A 281 21.45 -46.20 -99.57
CA LYS A 281 22.22 -45.62 -98.45
C LYS A 281 21.36 -44.77 -97.50
N GLU A 282 20.23 -44.24 -97.99
CA GLU A 282 19.32 -43.42 -97.19
C GLU A 282 18.47 -44.27 -96.23
N ILE A 283 18.09 -45.48 -96.63
CA ILE A 283 17.33 -46.41 -95.79
C ILE A 283 18.19 -46.84 -94.59
N VAL A 284 19.42 -47.30 -94.85
CA VAL A 284 20.37 -47.68 -93.79
C VAL A 284 20.65 -46.52 -92.82
N LYS A 285 20.76 -45.28 -93.32
CA LYS A 285 20.92 -44.09 -92.47
C LYS A 285 19.70 -43.84 -91.58
N MET A 286 18.48 -43.94 -92.12
CA MET A 286 17.25 -43.76 -91.34
C MET A 286 17.03 -44.89 -90.32
N GLU A 287 17.50 -46.11 -90.60
CA GLU A 287 17.47 -47.23 -89.65
C GLU A 287 18.45 -47.01 -88.49
N GLN A 288 19.67 -46.52 -88.75
CA GLN A 288 20.59 -46.11 -87.69
C GLN A 288 20.01 -44.95 -86.86
N GLU A 289 19.44 -43.92 -87.48
CA GLU A 289 18.77 -42.81 -86.78
C GLU A 289 17.63 -43.33 -85.87
N LEU A 290 16.87 -44.33 -86.29
CA LEU A 290 15.83 -44.97 -85.47
C LEU A 290 16.41 -45.76 -84.29
N GLN A 291 17.48 -46.52 -84.51
CA GLN A 291 18.11 -47.33 -83.45
C GLN A 291 18.81 -46.45 -82.39
N ASP A 292 19.41 -45.34 -82.81
CA ASP A 292 19.98 -44.33 -81.90
C ASP A 292 18.88 -43.65 -81.06
N LEU A 293 17.76 -43.25 -81.69
CA LEU A 293 16.60 -42.68 -80.99
C LEU A 293 15.96 -43.67 -80.01
N GLN A 294 15.82 -44.94 -80.38
CA GLN A 294 15.27 -45.98 -79.51
C GLN A 294 16.19 -46.24 -78.30
N SER A 295 17.51 -46.18 -78.50
CA SER A 295 18.50 -46.30 -77.42
C SER A 295 18.44 -45.11 -76.45
N GLN A 296 18.31 -43.88 -76.97
CA GLN A 296 18.13 -42.67 -76.15
C GLN A 296 16.82 -42.70 -75.34
N LEU A 297 15.71 -43.10 -75.96
CA LEU A 297 14.40 -43.19 -75.28
C LEU A 297 14.43 -44.23 -74.14
N CYS A 298 15.10 -45.37 -74.35
CA CYS A 298 15.30 -46.39 -73.32
C CYS A 298 16.11 -45.85 -72.13
N ALA A 299 17.22 -45.15 -72.40
CA ALA A 299 18.06 -44.56 -71.36
C ALA A 299 17.36 -43.45 -70.57
N GLU A 300 16.62 -42.56 -71.23
CA GLU A 300 15.87 -41.48 -70.57
C GLU A 300 14.70 -42.04 -69.74
N GLN A 301 14.02 -43.09 -70.23
CA GLN A 301 13.00 -43.81 -69.44
C GLN A 301 13.59 -44.50 -68.20
N ALA A 302 14.73 -45.20 -68.32
CA ALA A 302 15.39 -45.85 -67.19
C ALA A 302 15.88 -44.84 -66.14
N GLN A 303 16.45 -43.71 -66.57
CA GLN A 303 16.84 -42.62 -65.68
C GLN A 303 15.62 -42.02 -64.94
N GLN A 304 14.49 -41.86 -65.63
CA GLN A 304 13.29 -41.30 -65.01
C GLN A 304 12.64 -42.26 -64.01
N GLN A 305 12.66 -43.57 -64.28
CA GLN A 305 12.20 -44.59 -63.34
C GLN A 305 13.01 -44.58 -62.03
N ALA A 306 14.35 -44.57 -62.12
CA ALA A 306 15.22 -44.51 -60.95
C ALA A 306 15.03 -43.24 -60.10
N ARG A 307 14.69 -42.11 -60.73
CA ARG A 307 14.34 -40.86 -60.02
C ARG A 307 13.02 -40.97 -59.24
N VAL A 308 12.02 -41.67 -59.78
CA VAL A 308 10.75 -41.91 -59.07
C VAL A 308 10.98 -42.81 -57.87
N GLU A 309 11.70 -43.92 -58.04
CA GLU A 309 12.03 -44.86 -56.96
C GLU A 309 12.84 -44.20 -55.83
N GLN A 310 13.77 -43.31 -56.17
CA GLN A 310 14.49 -42.49 -55.19
C GLN A 310 13.57 -41.52 -54.44
N LEU A 311 12.66 -40.83 -55.16
CA LEU A 311 11.74 -39.87 -54.57
C LEU A 311 10.72 -40.54 -53.64
N GLU A 312 10.19 -41.71 -54.03
CA GLU A 312 9.34 -42.52 -53.16
C GLU A 312 10.07 -42.99 -51.89
N LYS A 313 11.36 -43.34 -51.99
CA LYS A 313 12.17 -43.70 -50.83
C LYS A 313 12.28 -42.52 -49.85
N THR A 314 12.57 -41.31 -50.35
CA THR A 314 12.63 -40.12 -49.50
C THR A 314 11.27 -39.75 -48.89
N PHE A 315 10.15 -39.94 -49.59
CA PHE A 315 8.83 -39.70 -49.02
C PHE A 315 8.49 -40.66 -47.87
N ARG A 316 8.81 -41.96 -48.00
CA ARG A 316 8.63 -42.94 -46.92
C ARG A 316 9.51 -42.62 -45.70
N GLU A 317 10.72 -42.10 -45.93
CA GLU A 317 11.65 -41.68 -44.87
C GLU A 317 11.17 -40.39 -44.16
N GLU A 318 10.65 -39.40 -44.89
CA GLU A 318 10.04 -38.20 -44.30
C GLU A 318 8.72 -38.50 -43.56
N GLU A 319 7.87 -39.39 -44.09
CA GLU A 319 6.60 -39.80 -43.46
C GLU A 319 6.84 -40.51 -42.13
N GLN A 320 7.78 -41.45 -42.08
CA GLN A 320 8.14 -42.15 -40.85
C GLN A 320 8.75 -41.19 -39.81
N HIS A 321 9.61 -40.26 -40.24
CA HIS A 321 10.17 -39.22 -39.36
C HIS A 321 9.07 -38.27 -38.82
N LEU A 322 8.00 -38.01 -39.57
CA LEU A 322 6.86 -37.23 -39.07
C LEU A 322 6.09 -38.00 -37.99
N GLN A 323 5.79 -39.29 -38.23
CA GLN A 323 5.09 -40.14 -37.27
C GLN A 323 5.88 -40.35 -35.98
N ASP A 324 7.21 -40.31 -36.01
CA ASP A 324 8.04 -40.46 -34.82
C ASP A 324 8.18 -39.13 -34.03
N LEU A 325 8.05 -37.98 -34.70
CA LEU A 325 7.90 -36.67 -34.02
C LEU A 325 6.53 -36.51 -33.34
N GLU A 326 5.45 -36.99 -33.95
CA GLU A 326 4.10 -36.99 -33.33
C GLU A 326 3.98 -37.91 -32.10
N LYS A 327 5.01 -38.72 -31.81
CA LYS A 327 5.10 -39.62 -30.64
C LYS A 327 6.01 -39.09 -29.53
N GLU A 328 6.49 -37.84 -29.58
CA GLU A 328 7.24 -37.27 -28.46
C GLU A 328 6.33 -37.08 -27.22
N GLU A 329 6.32 -38.08 -26.35
CA GLU A 329 5.48 -38.19 -25.13
C GLU A 329 5.52 -36.94 -24.22
N GLY A 330 6.61 -36.17 -24.31
CA GLY A 330 6.81 -34.93 -23.55
C GLY A 330 5.83 -33.79 -23.87
N GLU A 331 5.20 -33.72 -25.05
CA GLU A 331 4.22 -32.65 -25.31
C GLU A 331 2.90 -32.88 -24.57
N GLU A 332 2.42 -34.13 -24.49
CA GLU A 332 1.20 -34.47 -23.75
C GLU A 332 1.41 -34.43 -22.23
N ASP A 333 2.56 -34.90 -21.73
CA ASP A 333 2.86 -34.76 -20.29
C ASP A 333 2.98 -33.28 -19.88
N LEU A 334 3.58 -32.42 -20.71
CA LEU A 334 3.64 -30.98 -20.45
C LEU A 334 2.24 -30.31 -20.49
N LYS A 335 1.34 -30.76 -21.37
CA LYS A 335 -0.08 -30.33 -21.37
C LYS A 335 -0.80 -30.78 -20.10
N GLN A 336 -0.57 -32.01 -19.66
CA GLN A 336 -1.16 -32.58 -18.45
C GLN A 336 -0.69 -31.82 -17.19
N GLN A 337 0.62 -31.57 -17.06
CA GLN A 337 1.20 -30.76 -15.99
C GLN A 337 0.64 -29.32 -15.98
N LEU A 338 0.53 -28.67 -17.16
CA LEU A 338 -0.04 -27.32 -17.28
C LEU A 338 -1.53 -27.30 -16.88
N ALA A 339 -2.31 -28.31 -17.27
CA ALA A 339 -3.72 -28.43 -16.89
C ALA A 339 -3.89 -28.61 -15.38
N GLN A 340 -3.06 -29.44 -14.74
CA GLN A 340 -3.05 -29.62 -13.29
C GLN A 340 -2.68 -28.31 -12.56
N ALA A 341 -1.60 -27.65 -12.96
CA ALA A 341 -1.17 -26.37 -12.36
C ALA A 341 -2.25 -25.28 -12.46
N LEU A 342 -2.98 -25.21 -13.58
CA LEU A 342 -4.11 -24.29 -13.76
C LEU A 342 -5.32 -24.66 -12.89
N GLN A 343 -5.54 -25.95 -12.60
CA GLN A 343 -6.59 -26.42 -11.69
C GLN A 343 -6.25 -26.11 -10.23
N GLU A 344 -5.00 -26.35 -9.80
CA GLU A 344 -4.51 -26.03 -8.46
C GLU A 344 -4.55 -24.52 -8.20
N HIS A 345 -4.08 -23.70 -9.14
CA HIS A 345 -4.18 -22.24 -9.05
C HIS A 345 -5.65 -21.76 -8.97
N ARG A 346 -6.60 -22.44 -9.63
CA ARG A 346 -8.04 -22.12 -9.49
C ARG A 346 -8.53 -22.43 -8.08
N ALA A 347 -8.21 -23.60 -7.53
CA ALA A 347 -8.61 -23.99 -6.18
C ALA A 347 -8.08 -23.02 -5.11
N LEU A 348 -6.80 -22.61 -5.21
CA LEU A 348 -6.20 -21.61 -4.33
C LEU A 348 -6.89 -20.24 -4.44
N MET A 349 -7.25 -19.81 -5.65
CA MET A 349 -8.01 -18.57 -5.87
C MET A 349 -9.43 -18.64 -5.31
N GLU A 350 -10.10 -19.80 -5.35
CA GLU A 350 -11.42 -20.00 -4.75
C GLU A 350 -11.35 -19.97 -3.21
N GLU A 351 -10.33 -20.62 -2.62
CA GLU A 351 -10.07 -20.59 -1.18
C GLU A 351 -9.75 -19.18 -0.66
N LEU A 352 -8.88 -18.45 -1.34
CA LEU A 352 -8.57 -17.05 -1.02
C LEU A 352 -9.83 -16.16 -1.10
N ASN A 353 -10.73 -16.43 -2.06
CA ASN A 353 -12.02 -15.74 -2.18
C ASN A 353 -13.05 -16.15 -1.11
N ARG A 354 -12.96 -17.35 -0.50
CA ARG A 354 -13.72 -17.69 0.72
C ARG A 354 -13.19 -16.89 1.90
N SER A 355 -11.90 -17.05 2.20
CA SER A 355 -11.22 -16.39 3.33
C SER A 355 -11.42 -14.86 3.32
N LYS A 356 -11.34 -14.22 2.13
CA LYS A 356 -11.64 -12.80 1.97
C LYS A 356 -13.06 -12.42 2.44
N LYS A 357 -14.08 -13.20 2.07
CA LYS A 357 -15.48 -12.95 2.48
C LYS A 357 -15.67 -13.12 3.98
N ASP A 358 -15.00 -14.11 4.57
CA ASP A 358 -15.05 -14.36 6.01
C ASP A 358 -14.43 -13.18 6.79
N PHE A 359 -13.28 -12.67 6.34
CA PHE A 359 -12.70 -11.43 6.90
C PHE A 359 -13.60 -10.21 6.69
N GLU A 360 -14.21 -10.05 5.52
CA GLU A 360 -15.13 -8.93 5.23
C GLU A 360 -16.38 -8.96 6.13
N ALA A 361 -16.93 -10.14 6.40
CA ALA A 361 -18.02 -10.34 7.35
C ALA A 361 -17.61 -10.04 8.81
N ILE A 362 -16.41 -10.46 9.23
CA ILE A 362 -15.87 -10.15 10.57
C ILE A 362 -15.69 -8.63 10.74
N ILE A 363 -15.14 -7.95 9.74
CA ILE A 363 -14.98 -6.48 9.74
C ILE A 363 -16.36 -5.80 9.81
N GLN A 364 -17.34 -6.25 9.03
CA GLN A 364 -18.70 -5.70 9.07
C GLN A 364 -19.36 -5.88 10.44
N ALA A 365 -19.20 -7.06 11.07
CA ALA A 365 -19.71 -7.33 12.41
C ALA A 365 -19.06 -6.42 13.47
N LYS A 366 -17.72 -6.29 13.45
CA LYS A 366 -16.98 -5.43 14.40
C LYS A 366 -17.28 -3.94 14.22
N ASN A 367 -17.49 -3.45 13.00
CA ASN A 367 -17.94 -2.08 12.76
C ASN A 367 -19.36 -1.83 13.33
N LYS A 368 -20.27 -2.80 13.23
CA LYS A 368 -21.63 -2.71 13.77
C LYS A 368 -21.66 -2.78 15.31
N GLU A 369 -20.72 -3.50 15.91
CA GLU A 369 -20.48 -3.52 17.36
C GLU A 369 -19.93 -2.17 17.85
N LEU A 370 -18.96 -1.60 17.12
CA LEU A 370 -18.36 -0.31 17.44
C LEU A 370 -19.40 0.83 17.46
N GLU A 371 -20.21 0.99 16.40
CA GLU A 371 -21.24 2.05 16.37
C GLU A 371 -22.29 1.90 17.48
N ARG A 372 -22.64 0.66 17.88
CA ARG A 372 -23.51 0.43 19.06
C ARG A 372 -22.89 0.94 20.35
N THR A 373 -21.61 0.62 20.61
CA THR A 373 -20.92 1.11 21.83
C THR A 373 -20.72 2.62 21.82
N LYS A 374 -20.62 3.23 20.63
CA LYS A 374 -20.56 4.67 20.45
C LYS A 374 -21.91 5.33 20.73
N GLU A 375 -23.00 4.82 20.17
CA GLU A 375 -24.37 5.28 20.50
C GLU A 375 -24.67 5.18 22.00
N GLU A 376 -24.27 4.09 22.65
CA GLU A 376 -24.46 3.89 24.09
C GLU A 376 -23.63 4.90 24.90
N LYS A 377 -22.37 5.11 24.53
CA LYS A 377 -21.51 6.12 25.14
C LYS A 377 -22.03 7.55 24.94
N GLU A 378 -22.59 7.87 23.78
CA GLU A 378 -23.21 9.17 23.49
C GLU A 378 -24.47 9.38 24.35
N LYS A 379 -25.32 8.34 24.53
CA LYS A 379 -26.49 8.38 25.42
C LYS A 379 -26.09 8.56 26.90
N VAL A 380 -25.08 7.83 27.38
CA VAL A 380 -24.55 7.97 28.75
C VAL A 380 -23.90 9.35 28.97
N GLN A 381 -23.20 9.88 27.97
CA GLN A 381 -22.63 11.24 28.04
C GLN A 381 -23.73 12.32 28.09
N ALA A 382 -24.79 12.19 27.29
CA ALA A 382 -25.93 13.11 27.31
C ALA A 382 -26.65 13.09 28.68
N GLN A 383 -26.92 11.91 29.24
CA GLN A 383 -27.51 11.77 30.58
C GLN A 383 -26.61 12.39 31.67
N LYS A 384 -25.29 12.22 31.56
CA LYS A 384 -24.34 12.85 32.47
C LYS A 384 -24.35 14.38 32.36
N GLU A 385 -24.48 14.91 31.15
CA GLU A 385 -24.53 16.35 30.88
C GLU A 385 -25.85 16.98 31.38
N GLU A 386 -26.98 16.29 31.21
CA GLU A 386 -28.28 16.63 31.80
C GLU A 386 -28.22 16.71 33.33
N VAL A 387 -27.66 15.69 33.99
CA VAL A 387 -27.48 15.66 35.45
C VAL A 387 -26.55 16.77 35.93
N LEU A 388 -25.45 17.04 35.22
CA LEU A 388 -24.53 18.14 35.56
C LEU A 388 -25.19 19.52 35.38
N SER A 389 -26.00 19.70 34.34
CA SER A 389 -26.76 20.92 34.11
C SER A 389 -27.75 21.19 35.25
N HIS A 390 -28.54 20.17 35.64
CA HIS A 390 -29.47 20.29 36.77
C HIS A 390 -28.76 20.53 38.11
N MET A 391 -27.59 19.90 38.34
CA MET A 391 -26.78 20.19 39.53
C MET A 391 -26.27 21.64 39.57
N ASN A 392 -25.93 22.22 38.42
CA ASN A 392 -25.46 23.61 38.34
C ASN A 392 -26.61 24.62 38.56
N ASP A 393 -27.80 24.34 38.04
CA ASP A 393 -29.01 25.13 38.25
C ASP A 393 -29.37 25.25 39.75
N VAL A 394 -29.34 24.12 40.49
CA VAL A 394 -29.55 24.09 41.95
C VAL A 394 -28.46 24.86 42.70
N LEU A 395 -27.21 24.79 42.24
CA LEU A 395 -26.10 25.54 42.83
C LEU A 395 -26.29 27.05 42.67
N GLU A 396 -26.59 27.51 41.46
CA GLU A 396 -26.68 28.94 41.15
C GLU A 396 -27.93 29.60 41.76
N ASN A 397 -29.08 28.92 41.74
CA ASN A 397 -30.34 29.51 42.21
C ASN A 397 -30.58 29.33 43.73
N GLU A 398 -30.36 28.13 44.28
CA GLU A 398 -30.80 27.79 45.65
C GLU A 398 -29.69 27.91 46.71
N LEU A 399 -28.41 27.82 46.31
CA LEU A 399 -27.28 27.71 47.23
C LEU A 399 -26.39 28.96 47.31
N GLN A 400 -26.76 30.04 46.62
CA GLN A 400 -26.09 31.34 46.67
C GLN A 400 -26.65 32.28 47.76
N CYS A 401 -25.75 33.02 48.40
CA CYS A 401 -26.09 34.02 49.39
C CYS A 401 -26.38 35.39 48.75
N ILE A 402 -27.65 35.79 48.66
CA ILE A 402 -28.13 37.06 48.06
C ILE A 402 -27.38 38.34 48.52
N ILE A 403 -26.74 38.34 49.69
CA ILE A 403 -25.95 39.49 50.19
C ILE A 403 -24.59 39.63 49.46
N CYS A 404 -24.04 38.55 48.89
CA CYS A 404 -22.70 38.55 48.29
C CYS A 404 -22.55 37.76 46.97
N SER A 405 -23.59 37.11 46.46
CA SER A 405 -23.56 36.32 45.22
C SER A 405 -22.45 35.25 45.19
N GLU A 406 -22.31 34.56 46.32
CA GLU A 406 -21.35 33.46 46.53
C GLU A 406 -22.08 32.30 47.24
N TYR A 407 -21.68 31.06 46.97
CA TYR A 407 -22.22 29.89 47.67
C TYR A 407 -22.07 30.02 49.20
N PHE A 408 -23.08 29.61 49.98
CA PHE A 408 -23.06 29.84 51.42
C PHE A 408 -21.76 29.36 52.11
N ILE A 409 -21.16 30.25 52.92
CA ILE A 409 -19.97 29.99 53.75
C ILE A 409 -20.40 30.14 55.21
N GLU A 410 -20.28 29.05 55.98
CA GLU A 410 -20.90 28.91 57.31
C GLU A 410 -22.38 29.28 57.22
N ALA A 411 -23.19 28.45 56.56
CA ALA A 411 -24.61 28.71 56.29
C ALA A 411 -25.40 28.88 57.60
N VAL A 412 -26.15 29.97 57.72
CA VAL A 412 -27.00 30.28 58.88
C VAL A 412 -28.43 30.56 58.43
N THR A 413 -29.37 29.77 58.94
CA THR A 413 -30.81 29.89 58.70
C THR A 413 -31.45 30.69 59.83
N LEU A 414 -32.37 31.58 59.48
CA LEU A 414 -33.07 32.45 60.43
C LEU A 414 -34.44 31.89 60.85
N ASN A 415 -35.05 32.46 61.90
CA ASN A 415 -36.43 32.17 62.31
C ASN A 415 -37.50 32.37 61.21
N CYS A 416 -37.14 33.01 60.10
CA CYS A 416 -37.99 33.18 58.91
C CYS A 416 -37.61 32.23 57.76
N ALA A 417 -36.93 31.10 58.03
CA ALA A 417 -36.46 30.06 57.12
C ALA A 417 -35.43 30.47 56.03
N HIS A 418 -35.24 31.76 55.80
CA HIS A 418 -34.22 32.28 54.87
C HIS A 418 -32.80 32.03 55.40
N SER A 419 -31.88 31.68 54.51
CA SER A 419 -30.48 31.33 54.83
C SER A 419 -29.48 32.33 54.24
N PHE A 420 -28.36 32.52 54.94
CA PHE A 420 -27.31 33.50 54.62
C PHE A 420 -25.93 32.98 55.05
N CYS A 421 -24.84 33.53 54.51
CA CYS A 421 -23.52 33.29 55.10
C CYS A 421 -23.44 33.92 56.51
N SER A 422 -22.84 33.21 57.47
CA SER A 422 -22.60 33.70 58.85
C SER A 422 -22.01 35.12 58.87
N TYR A 423 -20.92 35.35 58.12
CA TYR A 423 -20.29 36.66 57.99
C TYR A 423 -21.29 37.73 57.47
N CYS A 424 -21.96 37.45 56.36
CA CYS A 424 -22.83 38.42 55.69
C CYS A 424 -24.05 38.83 56.52
N ILE A 425 -24.68 37.89 57.24
CA ILE A 425 -25.84 38.23 58.08
C ILE A 425 -25.42 38.95 59.36
N ASN A 426 -24.25 38.65 59.93
CA ASN A 426 -23.70 39.43 61.04
C ASN A 426 -23.36 40.88 60.61
N GLU A 427 -22.77 41.08 59.42
CA GLU A 427 -22.52 42.43 58.85
C GLU A 427 -23.80 43.20 58.45
N TRP A 428 -24.91 42.49 58.22
CA TRP A 428 -26.22 43.10 58.04
C TRP A 428 -26.85 43.48 59.39
N MET A 429 -26.79 42.59 60.39
CA MET A 429 -27.34 42.83 61.73
C MET A 429 -26.69 44.00 62.49
N LYS A 430 -25.45 44.39 62.14
CA LYS A 430 -24.83 45.65 62.58
C LYS A 430 -25.59 46.93 62.15
N ARG A 431 -26.48 46.82 61.15
CA ARG A 431 -27.23 47.94 60.54
C ARG A 431 -28.75 47.77 60.62
N LYS A 432 -29.25 46.54 60.49
CA LYS A 432 -30.69 46.21 60.55
C LYS A 432 -30.93 44.82 61.15
N THR A 433 -31.84 44.72 62.11
CA THR A 433 -32.29 43.47 62.73
C THR A 433 -33.45 42.80 61.96
N GLU A 434 -33.68 43.19 60.71
CA GLU A 434 -34.68 42.64 59.79
C GLU A 434 -34.05 41.63 58.82
N CYS A 435 -34.77 40.58 58.41
CA CYS A 435 -34.33 39.67 57.35
C CYS A 435 -34.13 40.41 56.00
N PRO A 436 -32.97 40.30 55.32
CA PRO A 436 -32.72 40.95 54.03
C PRO A 436 -33.75 40.65 52.93
N ILE A 437 -34.37 39.46 52.95
CA ILE A 437 -35.33 39.02 51.94
C ILE A 437 -36.76 39.39 52.34
N CYS A 438 -37.25 38.84 53.46
CA CYS A 438 -38.67 38.97 53.86
C CYS A 438 -38.96 40.06 54.90
N ARG A 439 -37.95 40.84 55.32
CA ARG A 439 -38.02 41.97 56.28
C ARG A 439 -38.58 41.67 57.68
N LYS A 440 -38.92 40.42 58.00
CA LYS A 440 -39.31 39.98 59.35
C LYS A 440 -38.15 40.09 60.34
N ASP A 441 -38.45 40.40 61.60
CA ASP A 441 -37.44 40.48 62.68
C ASP A 441 -36.61 39.20 62.82
N ILE A 442 -35.32 39.39 63.05
CA ILE A 442 -34.36 38.31 63.33
C ILE A 442 -34.38 38.01 64.83
N LYS A 443 -35.13 36.97 65.20
CA LYS A 443 -35.31 36.48 66.59
C LYS A 443 -34.38 35.31 66.91
N SER A 444 -33.96 34.53 65.92
CA SER A 444 -32.95 33.49 66.10
C SER A 444 -32.15 33.24 64.81
N LYS A 445 -30.96 32.67 64.96
CA LYS A 445 -30.05 32.30 63.87
C LYS A 445 -29.36 30.97 64.19
N THR A 446 -29.46 29.99 63.31
CA THR A 446 -28.99 28.61 63.53
C THR A 446 -28.09 28.18 62.39
N ARG A 447 -26.89 27.66 62.68
CA ARG A 447 -25.97 27.17 61.65
C ARG A 447 -26.50 25.86 61.03
N SER A 448 -26.63 25.81 59.71
CA SER A 448 -27.07 24.63 58.98
C SER A 448 -25.86 23.81 58.50
N LEU A 449 -25.50 22.79 59.29
CA LEU A 449 -24.46 21.82 58.90
C LEU A 449 -24.84 21.03 57.65
N VAL A 450 -26.14 20.84 57.39
CA VAL A 450 -26.63 20.17 56.18
C VAL A 450 -26.30 20.99 54.93
N LEU A 451 -26.56 22.30 54.95
CA LEU A 451 -26.20 23.19 53.83
C LEU A 451 -24.68 23.30 53.67
N ASP A 452 -23.93 23.50 54.75
CA ASP A 452 -22.45 23.53 54.68
C ASP A 452 -21.89 22.25 54.05
N ASN A 453 -22.35 21.07 54.48
CA ASN A 453 -21.87 19.78 53.96
C ASN A 453 -22.33 19.51 52.51
N CYS A 454 -23.56 19.91 52.16
CA CYS A 454 -24.09 19.76 50.81
C CYS A 454 -23.29 20.61 49.81
N ILE A 455 -23.11 21.91 50.12
CA ILE A 455 -22.38 22.85 49.28
C ILE A 455 -20.92 22.45 49.12
N ASN A 456 -20.27 21.98 50.19
CA ASN A 456 -18.88 21.51 50.08
C ASN A 456 -18.79 20.31 49.12
N LYS A 457 -19.61 19.26 49.31
CA LYS A 457 -19.65 18.09 48.41
C LYS A 457 -19.97 18.45 46.95
N MET A 458 -20.84 19.43 46.72
CA MET A 458 -21.15 19.89 45.37
C MET A 458 -19.98 20.68 44.77
N VAL A 459 -19.39 21.63 45.51
CA VAL A 459 -18.22 22.40 45.07
C VAL A 459 -17.01 21.51 44.83
N ASP A 460 -16.83 20.41 45.56
CA ASP A 460 -15.80 19.39 45.32
C ASP A 460 -15.87 18.77 43.91
N ASN A 461 -17.03 18.85 43.23
CA ASN A 461 -17.24 18.38 41.85
C ASN A 461 -17.17 19.48 40.79
N LEU A 462 -17.01 20.75 41.17
CA LEU A 462 -16.89 21.89 40.25
C LEU A 462 -15.44 22.12 39.76
N SER A 463 -15.25 23.16 38.93
CA SER A 463 -13.92 23.58 38.45
C SER A 463 -13.00 24.02 39.59
N SER A 464 -11.68 23.89 39.36
CA SER A 464 -10.65 24.28 40.33
C SER A 464 -10.72 25.76 40.72
N GLU A 465 -11.07 26.63 39.76
CA GLU A 465 -11.25 28.07 39.95
C GLU A 465 -12.33 28.38 41.01
N VAL A 466 -13.47 27.70 40.94
CA VAL A 466 -14.59 27.88 41.90
C VAL A 466 -14.20 27.39 43.31
N LYS A 467 -13.47 26.27 43.40
CA LYS A 467 -12.93 25.74 44.66
C LYS A 467 -11.94 26.71 45.30
N GLU A 468 -11.04 27.28 44.50
CA GLU A 468 -10.04 28.24 44.97
C GLU A 468 -10.67 29.57 45.41
N ARG A 469 -11.57 30.14 44.60
CA ARG A 469 -12.36 31.33 44.96
C ARG A 469 -13.09 31.15 46.30
N ARG A 470 -13.80 30.03 46.49
CA ARG A 470 -14.46 29.69 47.76
C ARG A 470 -13.45 29.59 48.91
N THR A 471 -12.29 28.98 48.69
CA THR A 471 -11.24 28.80 49.70
C THR A 471 -10.61 30.14 50.13
N VAL A 472 -10.35 31.04 49.19
CA VAL A 472 -9.88 32.41 49.46
C VAL A 472 -10.91 33.17 50.31
N LEU A 473 -12.19 33.15 49.91
CA LEU A 473 -13.26 33.82 50.65
C LEU A 473 -13.47 33.25 52.06
N ILE A 474 -13.30 31.94 52.26
CA ILE A 474 -13.31 31.32 53.60
C ILE A 474 -12.14 31.84 54.43
N ARG A 475 -10.94 31.94 53.86
CA ARG A 475 -9.73 32.43 54.56
C ARG A 475 -9.88 33.90 54.95
N GLU A 476 -10.34 34.76 54.05
CA GLU A 476 -10.61 36.18 54.33
C GLU A 476 -11.65 36.39 55.42
N ARG A 477 -12.81 35.70 55.34
CA ARG A 477 -13.91 35.85 56.30
C ARG A 477 -13.53 35.33 57.69
N LYS A 478 -12.59 34.39 57.78
CA LYS A 478 -11.99 33.96 59.07
C LYS A 478 -11.02 35.00 59.62
N ALA A 479 -10.14 35.58 58.79
CA ALA A 479 -9.24 36.65 59.22
C ALA A 479 -10.01 37.87 59.76
N LYS A 480 -11.04 38.32 59.03
CA LYS A 480 -11.97 39.41 59.41
C LYS A 480 -12.88 39.09 60.62
N ARG A 481 -12.70 37.92 61.27
CA ARG A 481 -13.38 37.50 62.51
C ARG A 481 -12.42 37.32 63.69
N LEU A 482 -11.12 37.56 63.48
CA LEU A 482 -10.05 37.53 64.47
C LEU A 482 -9.38 38.91 64.66
N SER A 483 -9.69 39.86 63.76
CA SER A 483 -9.50 41.31 63.89
C SER A 483 -10.74 41.99 64.46
#